data_AF-A0A7G9G008-F1
#
_entry.id   AF-A0A7G9G008-F1
#
_cell.length_a   1.000
_cell.length_b   1.000
_cell.length_c   1.000
_cell.angle_alpha   90.00
_cell.angle_beta   90.00
_cell.angle_gamma   90.00
#
_symmetry.space_group_name_H-M   'P 1'
#
loop_
_entity.id
_entity.type
_entity.pdbx_description
1 polymer ?
#
loop_
_entity_poly.entity_id
_entity_poly.type
_entity_poly.pdbx_seq_one_letter_code
_entity_poly.pdbx_strand_id
1 'polypeptide(L)' 'MSQNGSHVKLKNTDTHKTVIVPYHCKDIKKGLEQAILKQAGLK' A
#
# COMPACT_ATOMS: atom_id res chain seq x y z
N MET A 1 10.06 -6.95 -4.22
CA MET A 1 9.29 -6.66 -2.99
C MET A 1 10.28 -6.40 -1.88
N SER A 2 10.13 -5.34 -1.08
CA SER A 2 11.01 -5.07 0.08
C SER A 2 10.13 -4.79 1.28
N GLN A 3 10.35 -5.54 2.37
CA GLN A 3 9.60 -5.43 3.62
C GLN A 3 10.56 -4.92 4.69
N ASN A 4 10.21 -3.82 5.33
CA ASN A 4 10.93 -3.32 6.50
C ASN A 4 10.01 -3.44 7.71
N GLY A 5 10.22 -4.51 8.49
CA GLY A 5 9.35 -4.90 9.59
C GLY A 5 7.90 -5.01 9.14
N SER A 6 7.09 -4.06 9.58
CA SER A 6 5.65 -4.13 9.51
C SER A 6 5.04 -3.41 8.29
N HIS A 7 5.88 -2.88 7.41
CA HIS A 7 5.49 -2.18 6.17
C HIS A 7 6.09 -2.88 4.95
N VAL A 8 5.28 -3.06 3.91
CA VAL A 8 5.65 -3.70 2.64
C VAL A 8 5.62 -2.67 1.51
N LYS A 9 6.70 -2.61 0.73
CA LYS A 9 6.77 -1.81 -0.49
C LYS A 9 6.30 -2.66 -1.68
N LEU A 10 5.15 -2.28 -2.24
CA LEU A 10 4.57 -2.87 -3.45
C LEU A 10 4.86 -1.96 -4.63
N LYS A 11 5.38 -2.53 -5.72
CA LYS A 11 5.58 -1.82 -6.98
C LYS A 11 4.72 -2.48 -8.04
N ASN A 12 3.85 -1.70 -8.67
CA ASN A 12 3.15 -2.11 -9.86
C ASN A 12 4.08 -1.87 -11.06
N THR A 13 4.40 -2.92 -11.82
CA THR A 13 5.27 -2.85 -13.00
C THR A 13 4.57 -2.31 -14.23
N ASP A 14 3.25 -2.40 -14.29
CA ASP A 14 2.42 -1.90 -15.39
C ASP A 14 2.22 -0.39 -15.29
N THR A 15 1.84 0.10 -14.10
CA THR A 15 1.64 1.54 -13.86
C THR A 15 2.90 2.26 -13.35
N HIS A 16 4.00 1.54 -13.11
CA HIS A 16 5.24 2.02 -12.50
C HIS A 16 5.08 2.66 -11.10
N LYS A 17 3.90 2.56 -10.48
CA LYS A 17 3.62 3.13 -9.15
C LYS A 17 4.20 2.28 -8.04
N THR A 18 4.74 2.94 -7.02
CA THR A 18 5.23 2.27 -5.81
C THR A 18 4.45 2.78 -4.60
N VAL A 19 3.84 1.86 -3.85
CA VAL A 19 3.03 2.17 -2.67
C VAL A 19 3.57 1.36 -1.48
N ILE A 20 3.61 2.01 -0.31
CA ILE A 20 4.04 1.37 0.93
C ILE A 20 2.77 1.05 1.73
N VAL A 21 2.52 -0.23 1.98
CA VAL A 21 1.33 -0.72 2.66
C VAL A 21 1.74 -1.29 4.02
N PRO A 22 1.14 -0.85 5.13
CA PRO A 22 1.33 -1.51 6.41
C PRO A 22 0.72 -2.92 6.35
N TYR A 23 1.53 -3.91 6.66
CA TYR A 23 1.16 -5.34 6.68
C TYR A 23 1.01 -5.87 8.11
N HIS A 24 0.94 -4.98 9.09
CA HIS A 24 0.66 -5.30 10.48
C HIS A 24 -0.62 -4.63 10.92
N CYS A 25 -1.28 -5.30 11.84
CA CYS A 25 -2.59 -5.01 12.43
C CYS A 25 -3.78 -5.60 11.69
N LYS A 26 -4.65 -6.14 12.54
CA LYS A 26 -5.87 -6.91 12.25
C LYS A 26 -6.90 -6.11 11.44
N ASP A 27 -6.81 -4.77 11.45
CA ASP A 27 -7.70 -3.86 10.70
C ASP A 27 -6.95 -2.60 10.23
N ILE A 28 -7.10 -2.28 8.93
CA ILE A 28 -6.67 -1.00 8.35
C ILE A 28 -7.83 -0.01 8.49
N LYS A 29 -7.57 1.20 8.97
CA LYS A 29 -8.61 2.25 9.02
C LYS A 29 -9.07 2.58 7.59
N LYS A 30 -10.38 2.70 7.38
CA LYS A 30 -10.99 3.06 6.08
C LYS A 30 -10.36 4.26 5.38
N GLY A 31 -9.96 5.29 6.14
CA GLY A 31 -9.27 6.46 5.57
C GLY A 31 -7.88 6.14 4.99
N LEU A 32 -7.16 5.22 5.63
CA LEU A 32 -5.85 4.76 5.16
C LEU A 32 -5.99 3.86 3.94
N GLU A 33 -6.98 2.97 3.92
CA GLU A 33 -7.30 2.17 2.73
C GLU A 33 -7.63 3.07 1.53
N GLN A 34 -8.47 4.09 1.73
CA GLN A 34 -8.81 5.03 0.65
C GLN A 34 -7.60 5.82 0.17
N ALA A 35 -6.70 6.25 1.06
CA ALA A 35 -5.46 6.91 0.68
C ALA A 35 -4.56 5.99 -0.16
N ILE A 36 -4.41 4.72 0.23
CA ILE A 36 -3.62 3.72 -0.49
C ILE A 36 -4.23 3.44 -1.87
N LEU A 37 -5.55 3.27 -1.96
CA LEU A 37 -6.25 3.06 -3.23
C LEU A 37 -6.09 4.25 -4.18
N LYS A 38 -6.18 5.48 -3.65
CA LYS A 38 -5.93 6.71 -4.42
C LYS A 38 -4.49 6.80 -4.90
N GLN A 39 -3.51 6.48 -4.05
CA GLN A 39 -2.09 6.45 -4.42
C GLN A 39 -1.79 5.37 -5.46
N ALA A 40 -2.47 4.22 -5.40
CA ALA A 40 -2.40 3.18 -6.42
C ALA A 40 -3.14 3.57 -7.72
N GLY A 41 -4.05 4.55 -7.66
CA GLY A 41 -4.92 4.95 -8.76
C GLY A 41 -6.00 3.92 -9.09
N LEU A 42 -6.48 3.21 -8.06
CA LEU A 42 -7.59 2.27 -8.15
C LEU A 42 -8.93 2.95 -7.84
N LYS A 43 -8.91 4.16 -7.25
CA LYS A 43 -10.10 4.93 -6.87
C LYS A 43 -9.82 6.42 -6.77
#